data_AF-A0A8T6QH79-F1
#
_entry.id   AF-A0A8T6QH79-F1
#
_cell.length_a   1.000
_cell.length_b   1.000
_cell.length_c   1.000
_cell.angle_alpha   90.00
_cell.angle_beta   90.00
_cell.angle_gamma   90.00
#
_symmetry.space_group_name_H-M   'P 1'
#
loop_
_entity.id
_entity.type
_entity.pdbx_description
1 polymer ?
#
loop_
_entity_poly.entity_id
_entity_poly.type
_entity_poly.pdbx_seq_one_letter_code
_entity_poly.pdbx_strand_id
1 'polypeptide(L)'
;AEWAYYYQTPGLNIAPRSQQALEFSVPYSFFHWGISAWATYTLASLIMAYHFHVRKNKGLSLSGIIAAITGVRPQGPWGKLVDLMFLIATVGALTISLVVTAATFTRGLSALTGLPDNFTVQAFVILLSGGIFCLSSWIGINNGLQRLSKMVGWGAFLLPLLVLIVGPTEFITNSIINAIGLTTQNFLQMSLFTDPLGDGSFTRNWTVFYWLWWISY
;
A
#
# COMPACT_ATOMS: atom_id res chain seq x y z
N ALA A 1 8.46 -9.83 -3.77
CA ALA A 1 9.36 -9.36 -4.84
C ALA A 1 10.19 -8.15 -4.39
N GLU A 2 9.58 -7.17 -3.72
CA GLU A 2 10.25 -5.95 -3.22
C GLU A 2 11.57 -6.20 -2.46
N TRP A 3 11.57 -7.02 -1.39
CA TRP A 3 12.80 -7.33 -0.64
C TRP A 3 13.92 -7.91 -1.52
N ALA A 4 13.56 -8.72 -2.52
CA ALA A 4 14.53 -9.28 -3.46
C ALA A 4 15.07 -8.23 -4.45
N TYR A 5 14.31 -7.17 -4.73
CA TYR A 5 14.83 -5.98 -5.41
C TYR A 5 15.77 -5.18 -4.51
N TYR A 6 15.46 -5.03 -3.22
CA TYR A 6 16.36 -4.34 -2.28
C TYR A 6 17.70 -5.03 -2.11
N TYR A 7 17.75 -6.35 -2.26
CA TYR A 7 19.03 -7.06 -2.33
C TYR A 7 19.87 -6.69 -3.57
N GLN A 8 19.22 -6.41 -4.71
CA GLN A 8 19.89 -6.10 -5.99
C GLN A 8 20.19 -4.62 -6.17
N THR A 9 19.32 -3.75 -5.67
CA THR A 9 19.43 -2.30 -5.75
C THR A 9 19.06 -1.74 -4.37
N PRO A 10 19.94 -1.86 -3.36
CA PRO A 10 19.65 -1.37 -2.01
C PRO A 10 19.75 0.17 -1.96
N GLY A 11 19.05 0.76 -0.98
CA GLY A 11 19.25 2.15 -0.58
C GLY A 11 20.52 2.33 0.26
N LEU A 12 20.69 3.53 0.81
CA LEU A 12 21.77 3.89 1.75
C LEU A 12 23.20 3.67 1.20
N ASN A 13 23.36 3.66 -0.13
CA ASN A 13 24.65 3.41 -0.80
C ASN A 13 25.30 2.08 -0.40
N ILE A 14 24.49 1.10 -0.02
CA ILE A 14 24.95 -0.27 0.27
C ILE A 14 25.34 -0.95 -1.05
N ALA A 15 26.39 -1.78 -1.02
CA ALA A 15 26.80 -2.52 -2.20
C ALA A 15 25.73 -3.55 -2.63
N PRO A 16 25.28 -3.55 -3.90
CA PRO A 16 24.39 -4.57 -4.44
C PRO A 16 24.85 -6.00 -4.17
N ARG A 17 23.91 -6.91 -3.88
CA ARG A 17 24.15 -8.34 -3.66
C ARG A 17 25.19 -8.66 -2.57
N SER A 18 25.42 -7.73 -1.65
CA SER A 18 26.26 -7.93 -0.48
C SER A 18 25.46 -8.54 0.68
N GLN A 19 26.16 -9.09 1.67
CA GLN A 19 25.52 -9.53 2.91
C GLN A 19 24.74 -8.38 3.57
N GLN A 20 25.29 -7.17 3.58
CA GLN A 20 24.62 -6.00 4.13
C GLN A 20 23.34 -5.65 3.34
N ALA A 21 23.33 -5.79 2.01
CA ALA A 21 22.12 -5.59 1.20
C ALA A 21 21.02 -6.61 1.55
N LEU A 22 21.41 -7.86 1.85
CA LEU A 22 20.46 -8.88 2.29
C LEU A 22 19.91 -8.53 3.68
N GLU A 23 20.76 -8.14 4.62
CA GLU A 23 20.38 -7.73 5.98
C GLU A 23 19.45 -6.52 5.98
N PHE A 24 19.65 -5.56 5.07
CA PHE A 24 18.80 -4.36 4.94
C PHE A 24 17.57 -4.53 4.04
N SER A 25 17.44 -5.66 3.33
CA SER A 25 16.32 -5.88 2.41
C SER A 25 14.97 -5.94 3.13
N VAL A 26 14.83 -6.76 4.18
CA VAL A 26 13.59 -6.86 4.97
C VAL A 26 13.34 -5.59 5.80
N PRO A 27 14.35 -4.98 6.48
CA PRO A 27 14.17 -3.70 7.16
C PRO A 27 13.60 -2.58 6.29
N TYR A 28 14.03 -2.46 5.03
CA TYR A 28 13.50 -1.43 4.12
C TYR A 28 12.03 -1.71 3.74
N SER A 29 11.64 -2.98 3.58
CA SER A 29 10.22 -3.33 3.43
C SER A 29 9.42 -2.92 4.67
N PHE A 30 9.95 -3.17 5.87
CA PHE A 30 9.30 -2.75 7.12
C PHE A 30 9.21 -1.22 7.23
N PHE A 31 10.19 -0.50 6.71
CA PHE A 31 10.15 0.96 6.66
C PHE A 31 9.04 1.48 5.74
N HIS A 32 8.93 0.95 4.51
CA HIS A 32 7.93 1.42 3.54
C HIS A 32 6.49 0.97 3.85
N TRP A 33 6.30 -0.15 4.55
CA TRP A 33 4.98 -0.72 4.87
C TRP A 33 4.61 -0.63 6.35
N GLY A 34 5.51 -0.08 7.18
CA GLY A 34 5.35 0.03 8.63
C GLY A 34 4.89 1.42 9.08
N ILE A 35 5.44 1.89 10.20
CA ILE A 35 4.94 3.05 10.94
C ILE A 35 4.77 4.29 10.06
N SER A 36 5.72 4.57 9.17
CA SER A 36 5.68 5.74 8.28
C SER A 36 4.45 5.74 7.37
N ALA A 37 4.10 4.58 6.80
CA ALA A 37 2.91 4.43 5.97
C ALA A 37 1.64 4.69 6.79
N TRP A 38 1.47 3.97 7.90
CA TRP A 38 0.28 4.07 8.75
C TRP A 38 0.11 5.43 9.43
N ALA A 39 1.21 6.16 9.68
CA ALA A 39 1.17 7.50 10.23
C ALA A 39 0.42 8.49 9.30
N THR A 40 0.57 8.34 7.98
CA THR A 40 -0.14 9.19 7.00
C THR A 40 -1.66 9.01 7.10
N TYR A 41 -2.13 7.76 7.18
CA TYR A 41 -3.53 7.44 7.37
C TYR A 41 -4.07 7.84 8.73
N THR A 42 -3.26 7.73 9.78
CA THR A 42 -3.65 8.13 11.14
C THR A 42 -3.99 9.63 11.18
N LEU A 43 -3.19 10.46 10.51
CA LEU A 43 -3.44 11.90 10.43
C LEU A 43 -4.78 12.21 9.75
N ALA A 44 -5.02 11.64 8.56
CA ALA A 44 -6.26 11.86 7.82
C ALA A 44 -7.49 11.32 8.58
N SER A 45 -7.37 10.12 9.14
CA SER A 45 -8.45 9.46 9.89
C SER A 45 -8.83 10.24 11.15
N LEU A 46 -7.85 10.78 11.88
CA LEU A 46 -8.09 11.59 13.09
C LEU A 46 -8.84 12.88 12.75
N ILE A 47 -8.46 13.56 11.66
CA ILE A 47 -9.13 14.78 11.19
C ILE A 47 -10.59 14.46 10.82
N MET A 48 -10.84 13.38 10.07
CA MET A 48 -12.19 12.95 9.70
C MET A 48 -13.02 12.57 10.94
N ALA A 49 -12.44 11.80 11.86
CA ALA A 49 -13.12 11.38 13.08
C ALA A 49 -13.49 12.58 13.96
N TYR A 50 -12.58 13.55 14.12
CA TYR A 50 -12.85 14.78 14.86
C TYR A 50 -13.95 15.63 14.18
N HIS A 51 -13.88 15.79 12.85
CA HIS A 51 -14.87 16.52 12.07
C HIS A 51 -16.29 15.95 12.26
N PHE A 52 -16.43 14.63 12.13
CA PHE A 52 -17.72 13.98 12.17
C PHE A 52 -18.21 13.72 13.60
N HIS A 53 -17.37 13.14 14.47
CA HIS A 53 -17.81 12.70 15.80
C HIS A 53 -17.73 13.78 16.87
N VAL A 54 -16.76 14.70 16.81
CA VAL A 54 -16.60 15.75 17.83
C VAL A 54 -17.30 17.03 17.42
N ARG A 55 -17.04 17.52 16.20
CA ARG A 55 -17.65 18.75 15.68
C ARG A 55 -19.08 18.56 15.17
N LYS A 56 -19.52 17.30 15.00
CA LYS A 56 -20.86 16.94 14.49
C LYS A 56 -21.18 17.58 13.13
N ASN A 57 -20.14 17.85 12.34
CA ASN A 57 -20.33 18.35 10.98
C ASN A 57 -20.92 17.23 10.11
N LYS A 58 -21.72 17.62 9.12
CA LYS A 58 -22.34 16.69 8.17
C LYS A 58 -21.45 16.49 6.96
N GLY A 59 -21.44 15.27 6.44
CA GLY A 59 -20.67 14.90 5.25
C GLY A 59 -19.23 14.49 5.59
N LEU A 60 -18.64 13.73 4.67
CA LEU A 60 -17.25 13.24 4.75
C LEU A 60 -16.44 13.69 3.52
N SER A 61 -16.90 14.71 2.79
CA SER A 61 -16.13 15.26 1.68
C SER A 61 -14.93 16.03 2.21
N LEU A 62 -13.81 15.96 1.47
CA LEU A 62 -12.60 16.70 1.83
C LEU A 62 -12.86 18.21 1.82
N SER A 63 -13.64 18.69 0.85
CA SER A 63 -14.08 20.08 0.79
C SER A 63 -14.88 20.52 2.03
N GLY A 64 -15.71 19.64 2.60
CA GLY A 64 -16.48 19.91 3.82
C GLY A 64 -15.57 20.04 5.04
N ILE A 65 -14.54 19.21 5.13
CA ILE A 65 -13.52 19.28 6.17
C ILE A 65 -12.73 20.59 6.07
N ILE A 66 -12.24 20.93 4.87
CA ILE A 66 -11.50 22.17 4.63
C ILE A 66 -12.37 23.40 4.90
N ALA A 67 -13.64 23.38 4.47
CA ALA A 67 -14.59 24.45 4.71
C ALA A 67 -14.83 24.71 6.20
N ALA A 68 -14.87 23.65 7.02
CA ALA A 68 -15.05 23.78 8.47
C ALA A 68 -13.88 24.47 9.18
N ILE A 69 -12.71 24.55 8.53
CA ILE A 69 -11.50 25.21 9.05
C ILE A 69 -11.34 26.60 8.45
N THR A 70 -11.52 26.72 7.13
CA THR A 70 -11.18 27.93 6.36
C THR A 70 -12.36 28.86 6.10
N GLY A 71 -13.60 28.40 6.32
CA GLY A 71 -14.82 29.14 5.98
C GLY A 71 -15.15 29.19 4.49
N VAL A 72 -14.33 28.55 3.62
CA VAL A 72 -14.61 28.45 2.18
C VAL A 72 -15.89 27.65 1.94
N ARG A 73 -16.71 28.05 0.98
CA ARG A 73 -17.96 27.33 0.65
C ARG A 73 -17.63 25.97 0.01
N PRO A 74 -18.05 24.82 0.59
CA PRO A 74 -17.76 23.50 0.03
C PRO A 74 -18.31 23.30 -1.39
N GLN A 75 -19.48 23.89 -1.67
CA GLN A 75 -20.15 23.76 -2.96
C GLN A 75 -19.68 24.83 -3.99
N GLY A 76 -18.77 25.71 -3.57
CA GLY A 76 -18.16 26.71 -4.45
C GLY A 76 -17.11 26.11 -5.40
N PRO A 77 -16.58 26.89 -6.34
CA PRO A 77 -15.60 26.41 -7.33
C PRO A 77 -14.36 25.77 -6.68
N TRP A 78 -13.86 26.38 -5.60
CA TRP A 78 -12.71 25.86 -4.85
C TRP A 78 -13.01 24.53 -4.15
N GLY A 79 -14.16 24.38 -3.50
CA GLY A 79 -14.52 23.12 -2.84
C GLY A 79 -14.74 21.98 -3.83
N LYS A 80 -15.39 22.26 -4.97
CA LYS A 80 -15.53 21.28 -6.07
C LYS A 80 -14.19 20.87 -6.67
N LEU A 81 -13.25 21.81 -6.83
CA LEU A 81 -11.90 21.50 -7.31
C LEU A 81 -11.16 20.57 -6.36
N VAL A 82 -11.22 20.83 -5.05
CA VAL A 82 -10.63 19.96 -4.02
C VAL A 82 -11.20 18.55 -4.10
N ASP A 83 -12.54 18.41 -4.10
CA ASP A 83 -13.17 17.09 -4.15
C ASP A 83 -12.87 16.35 -5.45
N LEU A 84 -12.78 17.07 -6.58
CA LEU A 84 -12.38 16.48 -7.87
C LEU A 84 -10.94 15.97 -7.83
N MET A 85 -9.99 16.77 -7.32
CA MET A 85 -8.60 16.35 -7.17
C MET A 85 -8.48 15.13 -6.26
N PHE A 86 -9.20 15.13 -5.14
CA PHE A 86 -9.26 13.99 -4.23
C PHE A 86 -9.80 12.73 -4.93
N LEU A 87 -10.92 12.84 -5.64
CA LEU A 87 -11.50 11.71 -6.37
C LEU A 87 -10.55 11.16 -7.45
N ILE A 88 -9.87 12.02 -8.21
CA ILE A 88 -8.88 11.59 -9.20
C ILE A 88 -7.72 10.84 -8.52
N ALA A 89 -7.20 11.37 -7.41
CA ALA A 89 -6.13 10.73 -6.66
C ALA A 89 -6.54 9.34 -6.14
N THR A 90 -7.69 9.23 -5.48
CA THR A 90 -8.20 7.96 -4.95
C THR A 90 -8.45 6.94 -6.07
N VAL A 91 -9.08 7.34 -7.18
CA VAL A 91 -9.31 6.45 -8.33
C VAL A 91 -7.98 5.98 -8.94
N GLY A 92 -7.00 6.87 -9.06
CA GLY A 92 -5.65 6.53 -9.53
C GLY A 92 -4.98 5.49 -8.62
N ALA A 93 -5.01 5.71 -7.31
CA ALA A 93 -4.41 4.82 -6.31
C ALA A 93 -5.05 3.41 -6.32
N LEU A 94 -6.39 3.35 -6.40
CA LEU A 94 -7.14 2.10 -6.53
C LEU A 94 -6.81 1.37 -7.84
N THR A 95 -6.64 2.11 -8.93
CA THR A 95 -6.29 1.54 -10.25
C THR A 95 -4.91 0.90 -10.23
N ILE A 96 -3.90 1.57 -9.65
CA ILE A 96 -2.54 1.02 -9.51
C ILE A 96 -2.59 -0.29 -8.71
N SER A 97 -3.30 -0.29 -7.59
CA SER A 97 -3.44 -1.46 -6.72
C SER A 97 -4.07 -2.65 -7.46
N LEU A 98 -5.12 -2.40 -8.26
CA LEU A 98 -5.78 -3.42 -9.07
C LEU A 98 -4.85 -4.01 -10.14
N VAL A 99 -4.13 -3.16 -10.89
CA VAL A 99 -3.24 -3.59 -11.97
C VAL A 99 -2.06 -4.40 -11.41
N VAL A 100 -1.42 -3.91 -10.35
CA VAL A 100 -0.29 -4.62 -9.70
C VAL A 100 -0.74 -5.96 -9.14
N THR A 101 -1.93 -6.02 -8.54
CA THR A 101 -2.51 -7.27 -8.01
C THR A 101 -2.81 -8.25 -9.12
N ALA A 102 -3.47 -7.82 -10.20
CA ALA A 102 -3.79 -8.66 -11.33
C ALA A 102 -2.53 -9.23 -12.01
N ALA A 103 -1.52 -8.39 -12.28
CA ALA A 103 -0.26 -8.82 -12.87
C ALA A 103 0.53 -9.75 -11.95
N THR A 104 0.43 -9.60 -10.63
CA THR A 104 1.07 -10.52 -9.68
C THR A 104 0.33 -11.86 -9.65
N PHE A 105 -1.00 -11.84 -9.69
CA PHE A 105 -1.83 -13.03 -9.73
C PHE A 105 -1.61 -13.83 -11.03
N THR A 106 -1.62 -13.18 -12.20
CA THR A 106 -1.43 -13.89 -13.49
C THR A 106 -0.04 -14.49 -13.62
N ARG A 107 1.00 -13.82 -13.11
CA ARG A 107 2.35 -14.40 -13.01
C ARG A 107 2.38 -15.65 -12.14
N GLY A 108 1.75 -15.60 -10.97
CA GLY A 108 1.62 -16.77 -10.09
C GLY A 108 0.84 -17.90 -10.75
N LEU A 109 -0.28 -17.60 -11.40
CA LEU A 109 -1.09 -18.57 -12.12
C LEU A 109 -0.31 -19.21 -13.27
N SER A 110 0.42 -18.40 -14.05
CA SER A 110 1.29 -18.84 -15.13
C SER A 110 2.35 -19.82 -14.63
N ALA A 111 3.01 -19.49 -13.51
CA ALA A 111 4.02 -20.37 -12.90
C ALA A 111 3.46 -21.71 -12.42
N LEU A 112 2.19 -21.76 -12.00
CA LEU A 112 1.54 -22.97 -11.48
C LEU A 112 0.88 -23.84 -12.57
N THR A 113 0.35 -23.21 -13.62
CA THR A 113 -0.51 -23.88 -14.61
C THR A 113 0.08 -23.92 -16.01
N GLY A 114 1.14 -23.14 -16.28
CA GLY A 114 1.72 -22.96 -17.61
C GLY A 114 0.92 -22.03 -18.53
N LEU A 115 -0.17 -21.41 -18.05
CA LEU A 115 -0.94 -20.42 -18.82
C LEU A 115 -0.05 -19.22 -19.21
N PRO A 116 -0.26 -18.59 -20.38
CA PRO A 116 0.53 -17.43 -20.78
C PRO A 116 0.23 -16.22 -19.88
N ASP A 117 1.28 -15.53 -19.42
CA ASP A 117 1.16 -14.21 -18.77
C ASP A 117 1.22 -13.11 -19.83
N ASN A 118 0.08 -12.81 -20.45
CA ASN A 118 -0.06 -11.77 -21.45
C ASN A 118 -1.20 -10.82 -21.13
N PHE A 119 -1.28 -9.72 -21.88
CA PHE A 119 -2.30 -8.68 -21.70
C PHE A 119 -3.73 -9.25 -21.69
N THR A 120 -4.04 -10.23 -22.55
CA THR A 120 -5.38 -10.82 -22.63
C THR A 120 -5.78 -11.52 -21.34
N VAL A 121 -4.88 -12.32 -20.75
CA VAL A 121 -5.14 -13.00 -19.47
C VAL A 121 -5.28 -11.99 -18.33
N GLN A 122 -4.41 -10.98 -18.28
CA GLN A 122 -4.49 -9.91 -17.27
C GLN A 122 -5.79 -9.11 -17.37
N ALA A 123 -6.18 -8.69 -18.58
CA ALA A 123 -7.42 -7.97 -18.83
C ALA A 123 -8.65 -8.81 -18.45
N PHE A 124 -8.65 -10.11 -18.77
CA PHE A 124 -9.72 -11.02 -18.37
C PHE A 124 -9.86 -11.13 -16.85
N VAL A 125 -8.74 -11.31 -16.13
CA VAL A 125 -8.74 -11.38 -14.65
C VAL A 125 -9.26 -10.06 -14.04
N ILE A 126 -8.86 -8.91 -14.57
CA ILE A 126 -9.34 -7.60 -14.12
C ILE A 126 -10.84 -7.46 -14.35
N LEU A 127 -11.34 -7.76 -15.54
CA LEU A 127 -12.77 -7.66 -15.87
C LEU A 127 -13.61 -8.63 -15.04
N LEU A 128 -13.13 -9.87 -14.85
CA LEU A 128 -13.81 -10.87 -14.04
C LEU A 128 -13.89 -10.44 -12.57
N SER A 129 -12.77 -10.01 -11.98
CA SER A 129 -12.72 -9.55 -10.59
C SER A 129 -13.55 -8.29 -10.38
N GLY A 130 -13.50 -7.34 -11.32
CA GLY A 130 -14.37 -6.17 -11.34
C GLY A 130 -15.85 -6.53 -11.42
N GLY A 131 -16.21 -7.50 -12.27
CA GLY A 131 -17.58 -8.03 -12.36
C GLY A 131 -18.06 -8.64 -11.05
N ILE A 132 -17.23 -9.46 -10.39
CA ILE A 132 -17.53 -10.02 -9.07
C ILE A 132 -17.72 -8.91 -8.03
N PHE A 133 -16.84 -7.90 -8.04
CA PHE A 133 -16.95 -6.75 -7.13
C PHE A 133 -18.24 -5.96 -7.35
N CYS A 134 -18.61 -5.69 -8.61
CA CYS A 134 -19.86 -5.01 -8.96
C CYS A 134 -21.08 -5.80 -8.51
N LEU A 135 -21.12 -7.10 -8.76
CA LEU A 135 -22.21 -7.99 -8.31
C LEU A 135 -22.30 -8.03 -6.77
N SER A 136 -21.16 -8.14 -6.09
CA SER A 136 -21.11 -8.12 -4.62
C SER A 136 -21.60 -6.79 -4.06
N SER A 137 -21.26 -5.68 -4.70
CA SER A 137 -21.71 -4.35 -4.30
C SER A 137 -23.21 -4.17 -4.53
N TRP A 138 -23.75 -4.74 -5.63
CA TRP A 138 -25.18 -4.73 -5.94
C TRP A 138 -26.02 -5.55 -4.94
N ILE A 139 -25.51 -6.71 -4.49
CA ILE A 139 -26.14 -7.53 -3.42
C ILE A 139 -26.15 -6.78 -2.07
N GLY A 140 -25.27 -5.80 -1.90
CA GLY A 140 -25.20 -4.91 -0.75
C GLY A 140 -24.11 -5.30 0.24
N ILE A 141 -23.67 -4.30 1.03
CA ILE A 141 -22.50 -4.38 1.91
C ILE A 141 -22.63 -5.52 2.93
N ASN A 142 -23.80 -5.67 3.55
CA ASN A 142 -24.00 -6.63 4.63
C ASN A 142 -23.99 -8.10 4.16
N ASN A 143 -24.40 -8.37 2.92
CA ASN A 143 -24.61 -9.74 2.42
C ASN A 143 -23.55 -10.18 1.40
N GLY A 144 -23.06 -9.27 0.55
CA GLY A 144 -22.03 -9.55 -0.43
C GLY A 144 -20.64 -9.19 0.09
N LEU A 145 -20.38 -7.88 0.19
CA LEU A 145 -19.04 -7.35 0.46
C LEU A 145 -18.47 -7.88 1.77
N GLN A 146 -19.26 -7.91 2.84
CA GLN A 146 -18.81 -8.42 4.14
C GLN A 146 -18.35 -9.88 4.09
N ARG A 147 -18.99 -10.73 3.27
CA ARG A 147 -18.59 -12.14 3.14
C ARG A 147 -17.24 -12.25 2.42
N LEU A 148 -17.07 -11.55 1.31
CA LEU A 148 -15.80 -11.50 0.60
C LEU A 148 -14.68 -10.95 1.49
N SER A 149 -14.94 -9.86 2.22
CA SER A 149 -13.96 -9.30 3.16
C SER A 149 -13.58 -10.28 4.27
N LYS A 150 -14.53 -11.06 4.81
CA LYS A 150 -14.23 -12.11 5.81
C LYS A 150 -13.37 -13.22 5.23
N MET A 151 -13.65 -13.66 3.99
CA MET A 151 -12.83 -14.68 3.31
C MET A 151 -11.41 -14.20 3.07
N VAL A 152 -11.24 -12.97 2.57
CA VAL A 152 -9.93 -12.34 2.40
C VAL A 152 -9.21 -12.18 3.74
N GLY A 153 -9.93 -11.76 4.79
CA GLY A 153 -9.38 -11.63 6.14
C GLY A 153 -8.83 -12.95 6.69
N TRP A 154 -9.58 -14.06 6.54
CA TRP A 154 -9.08 -15.39 6.89
C TRP A 154 -7.87 -15.79 6.07
N GLY A 155 -7.88 -15.55 4.76
CA GLY A 155 -6.72 -15.82 3.89
C GLY A 155 -5.47 -15.05 4.30
N ALA A 156 -5.62 -13.76 4.64
CA ALA A 156 -4.54 -12.90 5.09
C ALA A 156 -3.92 -13.35 6.43
N PHE A 157 -4.66 -14.08 7.26
CA PHE A 157 -4.16 -14.66 8.51
C PHE A 157 -3.57 -16.06 8.31
N LEU A 158 -4.31 -16.95 7.63
CA LEU A 158 -3.97 -18.35 7.49
C LEU A 158 -2.77 -18.57 6.57
N LEU A 159 -2.64 -17.81 5.49
CA LEU A 159 -1.55 -17.99 4.53
C LEU A 159 -0.17 -17.67 5.14
N PRO A 160 0.05 -16.52 5.81
CA PRO A 160 1.32 -16.28 6.49
C PRO A 160 1.60 -17.28 7.61
N LEU A 161 0.57 -17.71 8.34
CA LEU A 161 0.71 -18.73 9.38
C LEU A 161 1.18 -20.07 8.80
N LEU A 162 0.60 -20.49 7.68
CA LEU A 162 1.04 -21.70 6.97
C LEU A 162 2.50 -21.57 6.52
N VAL A 163 2.88 -20.43 5.94
CA VAL A 163 4.27 -20.15 5.53
C VAL A 163 5.23 -20.19 6.73
N LEU A 164 4.82 -19.68 7.89
CA LEU A 164 5.63 -19.69 9.11
C LEU A 164 5.86 -21.12 9.63
N ILE A 165 4.84 -21.99 9.57
CA ILE A 165 4.89 -23.37 10.09
C ILE A 165 5.60 -24.32 9.11
N VAL A 166 5.33 -24.20 7.82
CA VAL A 166 5.90 -25.10 6.78
C VAL A 166 7.29 -24.64 6.34
N GLY A 167 7.54 -23.32 6.38
CA GLY A 167 8.85 -22.74 6.06
C GLY A 167 9.86 -22.87 7.21
N PRO A 168 11.07 -22.31 7.05
CA PRO A 168 12.08 -22.32 8.09
C PRO A 168 11.71 -21.34 9.23
N THR A 169 10.90 -21.80 10.19
CA THR A 169 10.30 -20.99 11.25
C THR A 169 11.34 -20.15 11.99
N GLU A 170 12.44 -20.77 12.43
CA GLU A 170 13.50 -20.08 13.16
C GLU A 170 14.11 -18.93 12.35
N PHE A 171 14.40 -19.18 11.06
CA PHE A 171 14.92 -18.15 10.18
C PHE A 171 13.95 -16.99 10.00
N ILE A 172 12.66 -17.28 9.77
CA ILE A 172 11.62 -16.26 9.58
C ILE A 172 11.48 -15.41 10.85
N THR A 173 11.37 -16.04 12.02
CA THR A 173 11.22 -15.34 13.29
C THR A 173 12.45 -14.49 13.62
N ASN A 174 13.65 -15.03 13.48
CA ASN A 174 14.90 -14.28 13.71
C ASN A 174 15.01 -13.11 12.73
N SER A 175 14.63 -13.31 11.45
CA SER A 175 14.63 -12.25 10.43
C SER A 175 13.65 -11.13 10.76
N ILE A 176 12.44 -11.45 11.27
CA ILE A 176 11.45 -10.45 11.70
C ILE A 176 11.99 -9.63 12.87
N ILE A 177 12.52 -10.28 13.91
CA ILE A 177 13.06 -9.60 15.08
C ILE A 177 14.23 -8.68 14.68
N ASN A 178 15.16 -9.20 13.89
CA ASN A 178 16.29 -8.42 13.38
C ASN A 178 15.82 -7.25 12.51
N ALA A 179 14.81 -7.46 11.65
CA ALA A 179 14.27 -6.41 10.82
C ALA A 179 13.66 -5.27 11.62
N ILE A 180 12.90 -5.57 12.68
CA ILE A 180 12.38 -4.56 13.60
C ILE A 180 13.53 -3.73 14.20
N GLY A 181 14.56 -4.39 14.73
CA GLY A 181 15.71 -3.71 15.32
C GLY A 181 16.42 -2.78 14.33
N LEU A 182 16.74 -3.29 13.13
CA LEU A 182 17.43 -2.52 12.09
C LEU A 182 16.58 -1.38 11.55
N THR A 183 15.28 -1.59 11.30
CA THR A 183 14.38 -0.51 10.86
C THR A 183 14.29 0.57 11.91
N THR A 184 14.14 0.21 13.19
CA THR A 184 14.07 1.20 14.28
C THR A 184 15.38 1.97 14.41
N GLN A 185 16.53 1.30 14.39
CA GLN A 185 17.84 1.94 14.51
C GLN A 185 18.12 2.91 13.36
N ASN A 186 17.73 2.54 12.13
CA ASN A 186 18.05 3.30 10.92
C ASN A 186 16.89 4.17 10.42
N PHE A 187 15.80 4.28 11.19
CA PHE A 187 14.57 4.93 10.75
C PHE A 187 14.78 6.35 10.25
N LEU A 188 15.52 7.17 11.01
CA LEU A 188 15.79 8.57 10.66
C LEU A 188 16.66 8.67 9.40
N GLN A 189 17.67 7.80 9.28
CA GLN A 189 18.54 7.77 8.11
C GLN A 189 17.74 7.38 6.87
N MET A 190 16.94 6.32 6.94
CA MET A 190 16.05 5.89 5.84
C MET A 190 15.04 6.98 5.47
N SER A 191 14.51 7.71 6.44
CA SER A 191 13.54 8.80 6.23
C SER A 191 14.13 10.00 5.51
N LEU A 192 15.39 10.33 5.77
CA LEU A 192 16.06 11.52 5.25
C LEU A 192 17.07 11.19 4.13
N PHE A 193 17.11 9.94 3.65
CA PHE A 193 18.05 9.50 2.64
C PHE A 193 17.66 10.01 1.25
N THR A 194 18.34 11.05 0.78
CA THR A 194 18.16 11.65 -0.55
C THR A 194 19.21 11.21 -1.57
N ASP A 195 20.20 10.43 -1.14
CA ASP A 195 21.34 10.00 -1.93
C ASP A 195 22.06 11.15 -2.70
N PRO A 196 22.63 12.14 -1.99
CA PRO A 196 23.22 13.31 -2.64
C PRO A 196 24.51 13.02 -3.42
N LEU A 197 25.13 11.85 -3.21
CA LEU A 197 26.39 11.45 -3.85
C LEU A 197 26.19 10.42 -4.98
N GLY A 198 25.02 9.79 -5.06
CA GLY A 198 24.63 8.87 -6.13
C GLY A 198 23.65 9.50 -7.12
N ASP A 199 22.84 8.66 -7.78
CA ASP A 199 21.85 9.08 -8.77
C ASP A 199 20.42 9.23 -8.20
N GLY A 200 20.26 8.92 -6.90
CA GLY A 200 18.97 8.96 -6.20
C GLY A 200 17.92 8.03 -6.76
N SER A 201 18.30 7.04 -7.58
CA SER A 201 17.37 6.13 -8.26
C SER A 201 16.57 5.29 -7.26
N PHE A 202 17.21 4.76 -6.22
CA PHE A 202 16.53 3.99 -5.17
C PHE A 202 15.46 4.83 -4.47
N THR A 203 15.85 6.00 -3.94
CA THR A 203 14.94 6.89 -3.21
C THR A 203 13.77 7.31 -4.09
N ARG A 204 14.02 7.66 -5.35
CA ARG A 204 12.96 8.08 -6.29
C ARG A 204 12.01 6.94 -6.67
N ASN A 205 12.55 5.77 -7.00
CA ASN A 205 11.77 4.65 -7.52
C ASN A 205 11.04 3.86 -6.43
N TRP A 206 11.51 3.91 -5.19
CA TRP A 206 10.93 3.17 -4.07
C TRP A 206 10.35 4.09 -3.01
N THR A 207 11.19 4.85 -2.31
CA THR A 207 10.75 5.62 -1.14
C THR A 207 9.75 6.72 -1.51
N VAL A 208 10.06 7.53 -2.53
CA VAL A 208 9.14 8.57 -3.03
C VAL A 208 7.90 7.96 -3.65
N PHE A 209 8.05 6.87 -4.42
CA PHE A 209 6.90 6.14 -4.98
C PHE A 209 5.94 5.67 -3.88
N TYR A 210 6.45 5.02 -2.82
CA TYR A 210 5.63 4.58 -1.71
C TYR A 210 4.98 5.75 -0.96
N TRP A 211 5.69 6.85 -0.70
CA TRP A 211 5.06 8.00 -0.03
C TRP A 211 3.95 8.63 -0.86
N LEU A 212 4.15 8.79 -2.16
CA LEU A 212 3.10 9.30 -3.04
C LEU A 212 1.92 8.33 -3.12
N TRP A 213 2.18 7.01 -3.12
CA TRP A 213 1.12 6.01 -3.06
C TRP A 213 0.34 6.11 -1.75
N TRP A 214 1.00 6.08 -0.60
CA TRP A 214 0.34 6.19 0.71
C TRP A 214 -0.46 7.49 0.85
N ILE A 215 0.06 8.62 0.38
CA ILE A 215 -0.65 9.91 0.43
C ILE A 215 -1.86 9.95 -0.52
N SER A 216 -1.80 9.24 -1.65
CA SER A 216 -2.89 9.23 -2.64
C SER A 216 -4.13 8.44 -2.21
N TYR A 217 -3.97 7.58 -1.21
CA TYR A 217 -4.97 6.62 -0.74
C TYR A 217 -5.74 7.17 0.46
#